data_AF-A0A257K6J0-F1
#
_entry.id   AF-A0A257K6J0-F1
#
_cell.length_a   1.000
_cell.length_b   1.000
_cell.length_c   1.000
_cell.angle_alpha   90.00
_cell.angle_beta   90.00
_cell.angle_gamma   90.00
#
_symmetry.space_group_name_H-M   'P 1'
#
loop_
_entity.id
_entity.type
_entity.pdbx_description
1 polymer ?
#
loop_
_entity_poly.entity_id
_entity_poly.type
_entity_poly.pdbx_seq_one_letter_code
_entity_poly.pdbx_strand_id
1 'polypeptide(L)'
;MSAAAAEAVLKDKPVPPRYRTAQRYLLQGVPTRELASRVAGGRPMLWDQFGPTHNHVDVHTGWPWSKPGGDWLDASGVRHGPTPWFSVPVADPLGPDGINHCFADVSHLVQQVQMHSRWLALLLVARNTARSIGGTVTTSRGAPAIDVVYADGTRERLRCRVAGQISASSQLPATALAELKLPACLEFERPRLAVASAKLRFIVTDHWSGQQPSIDGFLLDPPGNAEPVRAGLARHSATLDAGLETHPDVIGVHRYLDGRPLADFVYPGLRHFSSEHLFDPA
;
A
#
# COMPACT_ATOMS: atom_id res chain seq x y z
N MET A 1 -30.59 13.82 -10.96
CA MET A 1 -29.83 14.63 -9.99
C MET A 1 -29.24 15.82 -10.75
N SER A 2 -29.38 17.06 -10.28
CA SER A 2 -28.83 18.23 -10.99
C SER A 2 -27.30 18.31 -10.81
N ALA A 3 -26.59 18.98 -11.72
CA ALA A 3 -25.15 19.18 -11.61
C ALA A 3 -24.76 19.88 -10.28
N ALA A 4 -25.56 20.84 -9.82
CA ALA A 4 -25.36 21.52 -8.53
C ALA A 4 -25.52 20.58 -7.32
N ALA A 5 -26.47 19.63 -7.38
CA ALA A 5 -26.64 18.62 -6.34
C ALA A 5 -25.48 17.61 -6.35
N ALA A 6 -24.96 17.24 -7.53
CA ALA A 6 -23.78 16.39 -7.64
C ALA A 6 -22.52 17.10 -7.09
N GLU A 7 -22.33 18.39 -7.37
CA GLU A 7 -21.19 19.16 -6.87
C GLU A 7 -21.24 19.35 -5.34
N ALA A 8 -22.42 19.58 -4.77
CA ALA A 8 -22.61 19.64 -3.33
C ALA A 8 -22.27 18.29 -2.65
N VAL A 9 -22.69 17.17 -3.25
CA VAL A 9 -22.35 15.82 -2.78
C VAL A 9 -20.85 15.56 -2.91
N LEU A 10 -20.20 16.01 -3.99
CA LEU A 10 -18.75 15.85 -4.18
C LEU A 10 -17.92 16.71 -3.23
N LYS A 11 -18.43 17.87 -2.79
CA LYS A 11 -17.78 18.68 -1.75
C LYS A 11 -17.89 18.04 -0.36
N ASP A 12 -19.06 17.48 -0.04
CA ASP A 12 -19.29 16.77 1.23
C ASP A 12 -18.58 15.40 1.27
N LYS A 13 -18.57 14.70 0.13
CA LYS A 13 -18.00 13.36 -0.06
C LYS A 13 -17.10 13.35 -1.28
N PRO A 14 -15.88 13.93 -1.17
CA PRO A 14 -14.93 13.93 -2.26
C PRO A 14 -14.66 12.49 -2.72
N VAL A 15 -14.81 12.27 -4.02
CA VAL A 15 -14.50 10.99 -4.64
C VAL A 15 -12.99 10.76 -4.45
N PRO A 16 -12.57 9.53 -4.12
CA PRO A 16 -11.16 9.21 -4.01
C PRO A 16 -10.41 9.63 -5.29
N PRO A 17 -9.14 10.03 -5.18
CA PRO A 17 -8.31 10.32 -6.34
C PRO A 17 -8.41 9.20 -7.39
N ARG A 18 -8.66 9.59 -8.65
CA ARG A 18 -8.89 8.64 -9.76
C ARG A 18 -7.75 7.63 -9.92
N TYR A 19 -6.52 8.06 -9.67
CA TYR A 19 -5.32 7.23 -9.82
C TYR A 19 -4.75 6.79 -8.47
N ARG A 20 -4.26 5.55 -8.41
CA ARG A 20 -3.64 4.96 -7.22
C ARG A 20 -2.47 5.80 -6.70
N THR A 21 -1.72 6.44 -7.60
CA THR A 21 -0.59 7.34 -7.34
C THR A 21 -0.98 8.68 -6.72
N ALA A 22 -2.25 9.06 -6.76
CA ALA A 22 -2.75 10.30 -6.15
C ALA A 22 -3.40 10.04 -4.78
N GLN A 23 -3.50 8.77 -4.37
CA GLN A 23 -4.05 8.40 -3.08
C GLN A 23 -3.12 8.81 -1.94
N ARG A 24 -3.72 9.14 -0.79
CA ARG A 24 -3.00 9.55 0.42
C ARG A 24 -1.96 8.52 0.89
N TYR A 25 -2.24 7.25 0.64
CA TYR A 25 -1.46 6.11 1.10
C TYR A 25 -1.03 5.26 -0.09
N LEU A 26 0.23 4.86 -0.11
CA LEU A 26 0.88 4.12 -1.17
C LEU A 26 0.45 2.65 -1.19
N LEU A 27 0.46 1.98 -0.05
CA LEU A 27 0.29 0.54 0.06
C LEU A 27 -1.17 0.18 0.34
N GLN A 28 -1.55 -0.99 -0.14
CA GLN A 28 -2.77 -1.69 0.28
C GLN A 28 -2.36 -2.89 1.11
N GLY A 29 -3.23 -3.27 2.03
CA GLY A 29 -3.08 -4.45 2.85
C GLY A 29 -4.42 -4.81 3.45
N VAL A 30 -4.45 -5.96 4.09
CA VAL A 30 -5.68 -6.51 4.65
C VAL A 30 -5.53 -6.88 6.12
N PRO A 31 -6.61 -6.80 6.91
CA PRO A 31 -6.52 -7.09 8.34
C PRO A 31 -6.35 -8.58 8.65
N THR A 32 -6.77 -9.46 7.73
CA THR A 32 -6.68 -10.92 7.85
C THR A 32 -6.27 -11.53 6.52
N ARG A 33 -5.55 -12.67 6.60
CA ARG A 33 -5.07 -13.37 5.40
C ARG A 33 -6.21 -13.97 4.59
N GLU A 34 -7.20 -14.50 5.29
CA GLU A 34 -8.35 -15.20 4.71
C GLU A 34 -9.64 -14.60 5.26
N LEU A 35 -10.70 -14.70 4.47
CA LEU A 35 -12.08 -14.53 4.92
C LEU A 35 -12.71 -15.90 5.07
N ALA A 36 -13.33 -16.13 6.23
CA ALA A 36 -14.12 -17.33 6.46
C ALA A 36 -15.27 -17.40 5.44
N SER A 37 -15.53 -18.61 4.93
CA SER A 37 -16.68 -18.85 4.06
C SER A 37 -17.99 -18.52 4.80
N ARG A 38 -18.95 -17.97 4.06
CA ARG A 38 -20.30 -17.72 4.58
C ARG A 38 -21.26 -18.89 4.32
N VAL A 39 -20.80 -19.93 3.62
CA VAL A 39 -21.56 -21.12 3.26
C VAL A 39 -21.09 -22.31 4.12
N ALA A 40 -22.04 -23.12 4.59
CA ALA A 40 -21.71 -24.30 5.37
C ALA A 40 -20.88 -25.29 4.52
N GLY A 41 -19.70 -25.69 5.02
CA GLY A 41 -18.77 -26.55 4.30
C GLY A 41 -17.90 -25.85 3.25
N GLY A 42 -18.09 -24.54 3.03
CA GLY A 42 -17.27 -23.74 2.12
C GLY A 42 -15.85 -23.52 2.64
N ARG A 43 -14.90 -23.26 1.72
CA ARG A 43 -13.49 -23.05 2.05
C ARG A 43 -13.18 -21.56 2.26
N PRO A 44 -12.25 -21.20 3.15
CA PRO A 44 -11.81 -19.81 3.29
C PRO A 44 -11.28 -19.24 1.98
N MET A 45 -11.62 -17.98 1.72
CA MET A 45 -11.12 -17.25 0.55
C MET A 45 -9.85 -16.49 0.92
N LEU A 46 -8.79 -16.63 0.12
CA LEU A 46 -7.58 -15.82 0.28
C LEU A 46 -7.93 -14.34 0.03
N TRP A 47 -7.71 -13.51 1.06
CA TRP A 47 -8.00 -12.07 1.04
C TRP A 47 -6.74 -11.21 0.92
N ASP A 48 -5.58 -11.76 1.30
CA ASP A 48 -4.25 -11.13 1.15
C ASP A 48 -3.78 -11.15 -0.32
N GLN A 49 -4.59 -10.54 -1.19
CA GLN A 49 -4.37 -10.41 -2.63
C GLN A 49 -4.08 -8.95 -3.03
N PHE A 50 -4.09 -8.02 -2.07
CA PHE A 50 -3.81 -6.60 -2.26
C PHE A 50 -2.50 -6.24 -1.57
N GLY A 51 -1.69 -5.40 -2.22
CA GLY A 51 -0.45 -4.89 -1.64
C GLY A 51 0.82 -5.31 -2.36
N PRO A 52 1.98 -5.05 -1.72
CA PRO A 52 3.27 -5.13 -2.38
C PRO A 52 3.76 -6.57 -2.52
N THR A 53 4.47 -6.81 -3.61
CA THR A 53 5.27 -8.01 -3.89
C THR A 53 6.66 -7.59 -4.34
N HIS A 54 7.50 -8.55 -4.73
CA HIS A 54 8.81 -8.25 -5.31
C HIS A 54 8.72 -7.36 -6.55
N ASN A 55 7.69 -7.55 -7.37
CA ASN A 55 7.59 -6.93 -8.69
C ASN A 55 6.59 -5.77 -8.73
N HIS A 56 5.68 -5.69 -7.76
CA HIS A 56 4.59 -4.71 -7.77
C HIS A 56 4.49 -3.94 -6.45
N VAL A 57 4.22 -2.65 -6.56
CA VAL A 57 3.72 -1.79 -5.47
C VAL A 57 2.41 -2.36 -4.95
N ASP A 58 1.57 -2.77 -5.89
CA ASP A 58 0.25 -3.32 -5.68
C ASP A 58 -0.05 -4.30 -6.81
N VAL A 59 -0.02 -5.60 -6.49
CA VAL A 59 -0.18 -6.66 -7.49
C VAL A 59 -1.59 -6.68 -8.10
N HIS A 60 -2.60 -6.28 -7.35
CA HIS A 60 -3.99 -6.33 -7.80
C HIS A 60 -4.26 -5.28 -8.89
N THR A 61 -3.70 -4.08 -8.71
CA THR A 61 -3.79 -3.01 -9.72
C THR A 61 -2.75 -3.12 -10.83
N GLY A 62 -1.78 -4.03 -10.69
CA GLY A 62 -0.69 -4.22 -11.65
C GLY A 62 0.28 -3.04 -11.70
N TRP A 63 0.44 -2.27 -10.62
CA TRP A 63 1.40 -1.15 -10.57
C TRP A 63 2.80 -1.69 -10.25
N PRO A 64 3.73 -1.74 -11.23
CA PRO A 64 5.05 -2.32 -11.01
C PRO A 64 5.97 -1.37 -10.26
N TRP A 65 6.94 -1.94 -9.55
CA TRP A 65 8.17 -1.22 -9.25
C TRP A 65 8.97 -1.05 -10.55
N SER A 66 9.73 0.04 -10.70
CA SER A 66 10.72 0.14 -11.77
C SER A 66 11.95 -0.75 -11.53
N LYS A 67 12.21 -1.10 -10.27
CA LYS A 67 13.22 -2.08 -9.87
C LYS A 67 12.60 -3.17 -8.99
N PRO A 68 12.78 -4.46 -9.31
CA PRO A 68 12.34 -5.54 -8.43
C PRO A 68 12.94 -5.41 -7.03
N GLY A 69 12.12 -5.62 -6.00
CA GLY A 69 12.47 -5.42 -4.59
C GLY A 69 12.16 -4.02 -4.06
N GLY A 70 11.57 -3.15 -4.87
CA GLY A 70 11.09 -1.84 -4.46
C GLY A 70 11.85 -0.69 -5.10
N ASP A 71 11.17 0.45 -5.22
CA ASP A 71 11.78 1.73 -5.55
C ASP A 71 11.88 2.58 -4.30
N TRP A 72 13.06 3.16 -4.07
CA TRP A 72 13.29 3.99 -2.91
C TRP A 72 14.14 5.22 -3.21
N LEU A 73 14.01 6.23 -2.37
CA LEU A 73 14.94 7.32 -2.19
C LEU A 73 15.75 7.08 -0.92
N ASP A 74 17.06 7.25 -1.06
CA ASP A 74 17.99 7.23 0.05
C ASP A 74 18.00 8.60 0.77
N ALA A 75 18.77 8.74 1.86
CA ALA A 75 18.80 9.95 2.67
C ALA A 75 19.40 11.17 1.95
N SER A 76 20.12 10.94 0.85
CA SER A 76 20.67 11.99 -0.02
C SER A 76 19.73 12.39 -1.16
N GLY A 77 18.54 11.76 -1.22
CA GLY A 77 17.57 11.97 -2.30
C GLY A 77 17.93 11.23 -3.59
N VAL A 78 18.89 10.30 -3.55
CA VAL A 78 19.30 9.51 -4.70
C VAL A 78 18.39 8.28 -4.83
N ARG A 79 17.84 8.09 -6.02
CA ARG A 79 17.01 6.92 -6.34
C ARG A 79 17.84 5.65 -6.33
N HIS A 80 17.37 4.66 -5.57
CA HIS A 80 18.08 3.40 -5.29
C HIS A 80 19.48 3.58 -4.68
N GLY A 81 19.74 4.74 -4.07
CA GLY A 81 21.02 5.05 -3.45
C GLY A 81 21.30 4.19 -2.20
N PRO A 82 22.56 4.10 -1.78
CA PRO A 82 22.97 3.20 -0.71
C PRO A 82 22.81 3.81 0.70
N THR A 83 22.59 5.12 0.83
CA THR A 83 22.64 5.82 2.13
C THR A 83 21.28 5.75 2.83
N PRO A 84 21.11 4.90 3.87
CA PRO A 84 19.81 4.75 4.49
C PRO A 84 19.43 6.00 5.29
N TRP A 85 18.13 6.25 5.46
CA TRP A 85 17.63 7.32 6.32
C TRP A 85 17.92 7.06 7.80
N PHE A 86 18.02 5.79 8.17
CA PHE A 86 18.45 5.33 9.47
C PHE A 86 19.02 3.91 9.36
N SER A 87 19.92 3.55 10.26
CA SER A 87 20.40 2.19 10.43
C SER A 87 20.35 1.83 11.91
N VAL A 88 19.73 0.71 12.25
CA VAL A 88 19.61 0.22 13.63
C VAL A 88 20.48 -1.02 13.78
N PRO A 89 21.53 -0.99 14.61
CA PRO A 89 22.27 -2.19 14.97
C PRO A 89 21.36 -3.18 15.71
N VAL A 90 21.41 -4.46 15.32
CA VAL A 90 20.58 -5.54 15.89
C VAL A 90 21.43 -6.74 16.31
N ALA A 91 22.56 -6.42 16.95
CA ALA A 91 23.53 -7.37 17.47
C ALA A 91 23.15 -7.93 18.84
N ASP A 92 22.25 -7.26 19.56
CA ASP A 92 21.85 -7.71 20.89
C ASP A 92 21.00 -8.98 20.80
N PRO A 93 21.17 -9.92 21.75
CA PRO A 93 20.32 -11.09 21.86
C PRO A 93 18.86 -10.68 22.14
N LEU A 94 17.94 -11.59 21.85
CA LEU A 94 16.53 -11.39 22.22
C LEU A 94 16.40 -11.29 23.74
N GLY A 95 15.51 -10.42 24.21
CA GLY A 95 15.16 -10.34 25.62
C GLY A 95 14.39 -11.58 26.10
N PRO A 96 14.00 -11.61 27.40
CA PRO A 96 13.30 -12.75 28.00
C PRO A 96 12.01 -13.15 27.27
N ASP A 97 11.33 -12.18 26.67
CA ASP A 97 10.08 -12.38 25.92
C ASP A 97 10.32 -12.85 24.46
N GLY A 98 11.57 -13.16 24.11
CA GLY A 98 11.97 -13.60 22.78
C GLY A 98 11.83 -12.51 21.72
N ILE A 99 11.95 -11.24 22.11
CA ILE A 99 11.93 -10.08 21.21
C ILE A 99 13.01 -9.08 21.60
N ASN A 100 13.42 -8.23 20.66
CA ASN A 100 14.25 -7.06 20.94
C ASN A 100 13.53 -5.78 20.48
N HIS A 101 13.46 -4.76 21.34
CA HIS A 101 12.85 -3.48 21.03
C HIS A 101 13.86 -2.56 20.35
N CYS A 102 13.58 -2.20 19.10
CA CYS A 102 14.43 -1.38 18.28
C CYS A 102 13.85 0.02 18.11
N PHE A 103 14.74 1.02 18.07
CA PHE A 103 14.38 2.41 17.88
C PHE A 103 15.30 3.08 16.86
N ALA A 104 14.76 4.00 16.07
CA ALA A 104 15.52 4.88 15.19
C ALA A 104 15.00 6.31 15.29
N ASP A 105 15.91 7.29 15.31
CA ASP A 105 15.54 8.67 15.05
C ASP A 105 15.22 8.81 13.55
N VAL A 106 13.99 9.21 13.26
CA VAL A 106 13.48 9.41 11.90
C VAL A 106 12.97 10.83 11.70
N SER A 107 13.40 11.77 12.54
CA SER A 107 12.94 13.17 12.52
C SER A 107 13.15 13.80 11.15
N HIS A 108 14.37 13.70 10.60
CA HIS A 108 14.68 14.24 9.29
C HIS A 108 13.91 13.55 8.17
N LEU A 109 13.74 12.22 8.23
CA LEU A 109 12.91 11.46 7.26
C LEU A 109 11.48 12.00 7.23
N VAL A 110 10.83 12.08 8.39
CA VAL A 110 9.43 12.50 8.48
C VAL A 110 9.25 13.96 8.04
N GLN A 111 10.20 14.84 8.39
CA GLN A 111 10.20 16.23 7.91
C GLN A 111 10.32 16.32 6.38
N GLN A 112 11.19 15.51 5.78
CA GLN A 112 11.37 15.45 4.33
C GLN A 112 10.11 14.90 3.62
N VAL A 113 9.45 13.91 4.21
CA VAL A 113 8.15 13.42 3.75
C VAL A 113 7.08 14.52 3.77
N GLN A 114 7.04 15.36 4.81
CA GLN A 114 6.12 16.49 4.87
C GLN A 114 6.46 17.57 3.83
N MET A 115 7.72 17.98 3.76
CA MET A 115 8.21 19.04 2.87
C MET A 115 7.93 18.73 1.40
N HIS A 116 8.11 17.47 0.99
CA HIS A 116 7.91 17.04 -0.39
C HIS A 116 6.56 16.35 -0.63
N SER A 117 5.65 16.38 0.35
CA SER A 117 4.33 15.75 0.27
C SER A 117 4.36 14.27 -0.14
N ARG A 118 5.40 13.53 0.26
CA ARG A 118 5.59 12.11 -0.08
C ARG A 118 4.73 11.20 0.80
N TRP A 119 4.64 9.93 0.42
CA TRP A 119 4.09 8.89 1.30
C TRP A 119 5.05 8.63 2.46
N LEU A 120 4.50 8.34 3.65
CA LEU A 120 5.30 7.86 4.77
C LEU A 120 5.36 6.33 4.72
N ALA A 121 5.99 5.83 3.67
CA ALA A 121 6.16 4.40 3.41
C ALA A 121 7.65 4.07 3.33
N LEU A 122 8.07 3.02 4.03
CA LEU A 122 9.46 2.65 4.22
C LEU A 122 9.73 1.25 3.65
N LEU A 123 10.91 1.08 3.08
CA LEU A 123 11.51 -0.21 2.81
C LEU A 123 12.53 -0.49 3.92
N LEU A 124 12.30 -1.55 4.70
CA LEU A 124 13.26 -2.03 5.70
C LEU A 124 14.06 -3.18 5.12
N VAL A 125 15.39 -3.13 5.25
CA VAL A 125 16.32 -4.13 4.72
C VAL A 125 17.28 -4.58 5.82
N ALA A 126 17.34 -5.89 6.05
CA ALA A 126 18.36 -6.45 6.93
C ALA A 126 19.72 -6.52 6.22
N ARG A 127 20.78 -6.08 6.90
CA ARG A 127 22.17 -6.15 6.43
C ARG A 127 22.94 -7.18 7.22
N ASN A 128 23.87 -7.85 6.52
CA ASN A 128 24.80 -8.87 7.03
C ASN A 128 24.15 -10.15 7.59
N THR A 129 22.90 -10.10 8.06
CA THR A 129 22.18 -11.27 8.56
C THR A 129 20.69 -11.06 8.42
N ALA A 130 19.95 -12.11 8.05
CA ALA A 130 18.50 -12.06 7.96
C ALA A 130 17.89 -11.70 9.32
N ARG A 131 16.80 -10.93 9.27
CA ARG A 131 16.02 -10.52 10.43
C ARG A 131 14.54 -10.51 10.11
N SER A 132 13.74 -10.76 11.13
CA SER A 132 12.29 -10.67 11.11
C SER A 132 11.79 -9.64 12.11
N ILE A 133 10.70 -8.98 11.76
CA ILE A 133 10.06 -7.95 12.59
C ILE A 133 8.58 -8.26 12.80
N GLY A 134 7.97 -7.63 13.80
CA GLY A 134 6.52 -7.70 14.00
C GLY A 134 5.73 -7.09 12.82
N GLY A 135 4.65 -7.76 12.40
CA GLY A 135 3.67 -7.25 11.45
C GLY A 135 2.56 -6.39 12.09
N THR A 136 1.48 -6.14 11.36
CA THR A 136 0.39 -5.24 11.78
C THR A 136 -0.90 -5.95 12.21
N VAL A 137 -0.96 -7.27 12.10
CA VAL A 137 -2.13 -8.06 12.51
C VAL A 137 -2.24 -8.17 14.03
N THR A 138 -3.44 -8.46 14.52
CA THR A 138 -3.75 -8.55 15.96
C THR A 138 -2.92 -9.58 16.73
N THR A 139 -2.46 -10.62 16.06
CA THR A 139 -1.60 -11.67 16.63
C THR A 139 -0.12 -11.29 16.66
N SER A 140 0.26 -10.13 16.14
CA SER A 140 1.65 -9.67 16.18
C SER A 140 2.05 -9.29 17.61
N ARG A 141 3.29 -9.65 18.00
CA ARG A 141 3.88 -9.29 19.29
C ARG A 141 4.14 -7.78 19.43
N GLY A 142 4.11 -7.03 18.33
CA GLY A 142 4.31 -5.59 18.35
C GLY A 142 4.34 -4.98 16.96
N ALA A 143 3.30 -4.23 16.61
CA ALA A 143 3.26 -3.49 15.36
C ALA A 143 4.28 -2.33 15.36
N PRO A 144 4.98 -2.08 14.24
CA PRO A 144 5.78 -0.89 14.07
C PRO A 144 4.94 0.38 14.27
N ALA A 145 5.55 1.44 14.78
CA ALA A 145 4.90 2.74 14.90
C ALA A 145 5.93 3.86 14.87
N ILE A 146 5.49 5.10 14.62
CA ILE A 146 6.34 6.28 14.75
C ILE A 146 5.72 7.17 15.83
N ASP A 147 6.49 7.40 16.90
CA ASP A 147 6.15 8.38 17.93
C ASP A 147 6.63 9.76 17.45
N VAL A 148 5.73 10.72 17.31
CA VAL A 148 6.05 12.09 16.88
C VAL A 148 5.81 13.11 17.99
N VAL A 149 6.68 14.11 18.03
CA VAL A 149 6.47 15.37 18.75
C VAL A 149 6.32 16.46 17.71
N TYR A 150 5.22 17.20 17.76
CA TYR A 150 4.93 18.30 16.86
C TYR A 150 5.59 19.59 17.33
N ALA A 151 5.69 20.57 16.42
CA ALA A 151 6.28 21.87 16.70
C ALA A 151 5.55 22.66 17.81
N ASP A 152 4.27 22.37 18.04
CA ASP A 152 3.47 22.93 19.13
C ASP A 152 3.65 22.18 20.47
N GLY A 153 4.51 21.16 20.52
CA GLY A 153 4.79 20.33 21.68
C GLY A 153 3.83 19.16 21.89
N THR A 154 2.75 19.06 21.11
CA THR A 154 1.81 17.92 21.18
C THR A 154 2.46 16.63 20.66
N ARG A 155 1.93 15.48 21.10
CA ARG A 155 2.48 14.16 20.77
C ARG A 155 1.43 13.28 20.12
N GLU A 156 1.86 12.46 19.17
CA GLU A 156 1.02 11.48 18.50
C GLU A 156 1.80 10.20 18.20
N ARG A 157 1.11 9.06 18.18
CA ARG A 157 1.65 7.81 17.65
C ARG A 157 1.02 7.54 16.30
N LEU A 158 1.83 7.63 15.25
CA LEU A 158 1.45 7.25 13.90
C LEU A 158 1.48 5.72 13.80
N ARG A 159 0.32 5.12 13.53
CA ARG A 159 0.21 3.66 13.41
C ARG A 159 0.82 3.18 12.10
N CYS A 160 1.51 2.04 12.11
CA CYS A 160 1.77 1.30 10.89
C CYS A 160 0.44 0.71 10.39
N ARG A 161 0.00 1.14 9.21
CA ARG A 161 -1.27 0.73 8.59
C ARG A 161 -1.12 -0.57 7.81
N VAL A 162 0.02 -0.74 7.14
CA VAL A 162 0.33 -1.88 6.30
C VAL A 162 1.78 -2.25 6.53
N ALA A 163 2.07 -3.51 6.76
CA ALA A 163 3.41 -4.07 6.73
C ALA A 163 3.38 -5.36 5.91
N GLY A 164 4.15 -5.41 4.82
CA GLY A 164 4.16 -6.52 3.88
C GLY A 164 5.58 -6.96 3.57
N GLN A 165 5.86 -8.24 3.76
CA GLN A 165 7.14 -8.83 3.37
C GLN A 165 7.24 -8.88 1.84
N ILE A 166 8.40 -8.50 1.31
CA ILE A 166 8.71 -8.65 -0.12
C ILE A 166 9.97 -9.53 -0.27
N SER A 167 9.83 -10.70 -0.88
CA SER A 167 10.97 -11.59 -1.20
C SER A 167 11.05 -11.80 -2.71
N ALA A 168 12.22 -12.14 -3.26
CA ALA A 168 12.37 -12.41 -4.70
C ALA A 168 11.37 -13.48 -5.24
N SER A 169 10.90 -14.37 -4.37
CA SER A 169 9.89 -15.39 -4.67
C SER A 169 8.43 -14.95 -4.44
N SER A 170 8.18 -13.74 -3.95
CA SER A 170 6.83 -13.27 -3.63
C SER A 170 6.03 -12.99 -4.91
N GLN A 171 5.07 -13.87 -5.19
CA GLN A 171 4.05 -13.70 -6.24
C GLN A 171 2.72 -13.18 -5.68
N LEU A 172 2.51 -13.37 -4.37
CA LEU A 172 1.35 -12.90 -3.63
C LEU A 172 1.81 -11.96 -2.50
N PRO A 173 0.97 -10.99 -2.11
CA PRO A 173 1.23 -10.15 -0.95
C PRO A 173 1.29 -11.00 0.33
N ALA A 174 2.01 -10.47 1.31
CA ALA A 174 2.14 -11.05 2.64
C ALA A 174 1.94 -9.95 3.69
N THR A 175 0.76 -9.32 3.67
CA THR A 175 0.43 -8.17 4.53
C THR A 175 -0.26 -8.56 5.83
N ALA A 176 -0.73 -9.81 5.92
CA ALA A 176 -1.44 -10.32 7.09
C ALA A 176 -0.62 -11.30 7.95
N LEU A 177 0.72 -11.22 7.90
CA LEU A 177 1.60 -12.02 8.75
C LEU A 177 1.85 -11.34 10.10
N ALA A 178 1.89 -12.14 11.16
CA ALA A 178 2.24 -11.67 12.52
C ALA A 178 3.73 -11.26 12.63
N GLU A 179 4.56 -11.90 11.80
CA GLU A 179 6.00 -11.74 11.71
C GLU A 179 6.43 -11.68 10.24
N LEU A 180 7.30 -10.73 9.91
CA LEU A 180 7.71 -10.40 8.55
C LEU A 180 9.22 -10.57 8.43
N LYS A 181 9.67 -11.44 7.53
CA LYS A 181 11.09 -11.50 7.17
C LYS A 181 11.44 -10.28 6.33
N LEU A 182 12.60 -9.68 6.58
CA LEU A 182 13.09 -8.57 5.78
C LEU A 182 13.70 -9.08 4.45
N PRO A 183 13.53 -8.35 3.33
CA PRO A 183 12.99 -7.00 3.28
C PRO A 183 11.46 -6.91 3.37
N ALA A 184 10.97 -5.80 3.93
CA ALA A 184 9.54 -5.54 4.08
C ALA A 184 9.20 -4.08 3.82
N CYS A 185 8.04 -3.86 3.21
CA CYS A 185 7.43 -2.56 2.99
C CYS A 185 6.50 -2.23 4.16
N LEU A 186 6.67 -1.06 4.78
CA LEU A 186 5.84 -0.57 5.87
C LEU A 186 5.24 0.76 5.46
N GLU A 187 3.99 1.03 5.79
CA GLU A 187 3.38 2.35 5.61
C GLU A 187 2.70 2.83 6.88
N PHE A 188 2.97 4.09 7.23
CA PHE A 188 2.47 4.71 8.45
C PHE A 188 1.41 5.78 8.15
N GLU A 189 0.60 6.08 9.15
CA GLU A 189 -0.20 7.29 9.15
C GLU A 189 0.68 8.53 8.95
N ARG A 190 0.15 9.54 8.24
CA ARG A 190 0.90 10.78 8.00
C ARG A 190 0.72 11.76 9.15
N PRO A 191 1.79 12.45 9.60
CA PRO A 191 1.70 13.49 10.61
C PRO A 191 0.73 14.60 10.20
N ARG A 192 -0.06 15.09 11.16
CA ARG A 192 -1.10 16.10 10.94
C ARG A 192 -0.58 17.52 11.04
N LEU A 193 0.52 17.72 11.78
CA LEU A 193 1.15 19.00 12.04
C LEU A 193 2.65 18.92 11.73
N ALA A 194 3.33 20.07 11.67
CA ALA A 194 4.78 20.12 11.46
C ALA A 194 5.52 19.35 12.56
N VAL A 195 6.37 18.40 12.17
CA VAL A 195 7.09 17.51 13.10
C VAL A 195 8.37 18.18 13.60
N ALA A 196 8.53 18.24 14.93
CA ALA A 196 9.76 18.66 15.59
C ALA A 196 10.73 17.48 15.76
N SER A 197 10.23 16.32 16.20
CA SER A 197 11.00 15.08 16.28
C SER A 197 10.14 13.85 16.06
N ALA A 198 10.76 12.77 15.59
CA ALA A 198 10.09 11.50 15.33
C ALA A 198 10.99 10.32 15.66
N LYS A 199 10.43 9.30 16.30
CA LYS A 199 11.12 8.07 16.66
C LYS A 199 10.35 6.87 16.13
N LEU A 200 10.97 6.13 15.21
CA LEU A 200 10.47 4.83 14.77
C LEU A 200 10.71 3.81 15.88
N ARG A 201 9.71 2.96 16.13
CA ARG A 201 9.77 1.80 17.02
C ARG A 201 9.30 0.56 16.28
N PHE A 202 10.02 -0.53 16.45
CA PHE A 202 9.63 -1.86 15.97
C PHE A 202 10.27 -2.92 16.86
N ILE A 203 9.84 -4.17 16.69
CA ILE A 203 10.45 -5.30 17.37
C ILE A 203 11.16 -6.18 16.36
N VAL A 204 12.26 -6.79 16.79
CA VAL A 204 12.91 -7.91 16.11
C VAL A 204 12.50 -9.18 16.83
N THR A 205 12.07 -10.18 16.07
CA THR A 205 11.47 -11.44 16.58
C THR A 205 12.39 -12.64 16.46
N ASP A 206 13.45 -12.54 15.65
CA ASP A 206 14.48 -13.56 15.52
C ASP A 206 15.89 -13.00 15.74
N HIS A 207 16.79 -13.86 16.20
CA HIS A 207 18.19 -13.50 16.37
C HIS A 207 19.05 -14.65 15.86
N TRP A 208 19.85 -14.34 14.85
CA TRP A 208 20.84 -15.25 14.28
C TRP A 208 22.22 -14.61 14.41
N SER A 209 23.24 -15.44 14.69
CA SER A 209 24.62 -14.99 14.76
C SER A 209 25.05 -14.38 13.43
N GLY A 210 25.82 -13.29 13.51
CA GLY A 210 26.13 -12.47 12.36
C GLY A 210 27.16 -11.40 12.71
N GLN A 211 27.95 -11.01 11.72
CA GLN A 211 28.91 -9.92 11.89
C GLN A 211 28.19 -8.59 11.67
N GLN A 212 28.08 -7.79 12.74
CA GLN A 212 27.51 -6.43 12.72
C GLN A 212 26.16 -6.33 11.99
N PRO A 213 25.14 -7.11 12.40
CA PRO A 213 23.84 -7.07 11.75
C PRO A 213 23.15 -5.72 12.01
N SER A 214 22.55 -5.15 10.97
CA SER A 214 21.76 -3.92 11.07
C SER A 214 20.48 -4.01 10.25
N ILE A 215 19.52 -3.13 10.56
CA ILE A 215 18.32 -2.91 9.75
C ILE A 215 18.36 -1.48 9.24
N ASP A 216 18.39 -1.35 7.92
CA ASP A 216 18.39 -0.09 7.21
C ASP A 216 16.98 0.28 6.79
N GLY A 217 16.66 1.58 6.83
CA GLY A 217 15.40 2.13 6.34
C GLY A 217 15.58 3.06 5.14
N PHE A 218 14.79 2.83 4.10
CA PHE A 218 14.71 3.68 2.91
C PHE A 218 13.29 4.20 2.70
N LEU A 219 13.12 5.38 2.10
CA LEU A 219 11.79 5.92 1.79
C LEU A 219 11.30 5.33 0.46
N LEU A 220 10.15 4.65 0.45
CA LEU A 220 9.56 4.13 -0.78
C LEU A 220 9.12 5.27 -1.70
N ASP A 221 9.52 5.19 -2.96
CA ASP A 221 9.23 6.19 -3.99
C ASP A 221 9.03 5.53 -5.37
N PRO A 222 7.93 4.78 -5.56
CA PRO A 222 7.62 4.20 -6.84
C PRO A 222 7.28 5.27 -7.87
N PRO A 223 7.58 5.01 -9.15
CA PRO A 223 7.27 5.96 -10.20
C PRO A 223 5.75 6.07 -10.34
N GLY A 224 5.27 7.28 -10.56
CA GLY A 224 3.94 7.46 -11.14
C GLY A 224 3.91 6.95 -12.58
N ASN A 225 2.71 6.81 -13.16
CA ASN A 225 2.60 6.55 -14.58
C ASN A 225 3.19 7.75 -15.36
N ALA A 226 4.33 7.52 -16.01
CA ALA A 226 5.00 8.51 -16.85
C ALA A 226 4.75 8.28 -18.35
N GLU A 227 4.00 7.23 -18.71
CA GLU A 227 3.63 7.01 -20.11
C GLU A 227 2.84 8.20 -20.63
N PRO A 228 3.18 8.74 -21.81
CA PRO A 228 2.40 9.80 -22.41
C PRO A 228 0.97 9.29 -22.65
N VAL A 229 -0.01 10.17 -22.47
CA VAL A 229 -1.41 9.85 -22.79
C VAL A 229 -1.48 9.45 -24.26
N ARG A 230 -1.70 8.16 -24.52
CA ARG A 230 -1.93 7.65 -25.86
C ARG A 230 -3.40 7.83 -26.19
N ALA A 231 -3.68 8.89 -26.94
CA ALA A 231 -5.01 9.15 -27.45
C ALA A 231 -5.26 8.22 -28.66
N GLY A 232 -5.91 7.08 -28.41
CA GLY A 232 -6.36 6.15 -29.45
C GLY A 232 -7.62 6.65 -30.16
N LEU A 233 -8.50 5.73 -30.58
CA LEU A 233 -9.79 6.06 -31.20
C LEU A 233 -10.63 7.02 -30.35
N ALA A 234 -10.50 6.96 -29.02
CA ALA A 234 -11.14 7.87 -28.07
C ALA A 234 -10.79 9.36 -28.25
N ARG A 235 -9.75 9.72 -29.02
CA ARG A 235 -9.48 11.13 -29.37
C ARG A 235 -10.48 11.69 -30.38
N HIS A 236 -11.13 10.80 -31.13
CA HIS A 236 -12.12 11.12 -32.15
C HIS A 236 -13.54 11.10 -31.59
N SER A 237 -13.70 10.83 -30.29
CA SER A 237 -14.98 10.83 -29.61
C SER A 237 -15.20 12.10 -28.80
N ALA A 238 -16.46 12.47 -28.65
CA ALA A 238 -16.88 13.44 -27.64
C ALA A 238 -17.09 12.72 -26.29
N THR A 239 -17.58 13.47 -25.29
CA THR A 239 -17.86 12.97 -23.94
C THR A 239 -18.63 11.63 -23.97
N LEU A 240 -18.18 10.67 -23.16
CA LEU A 240 -18.75 9.32 -23.08
C LEU A 240 -18.78 8.56 -24.41
N ASP A 241 -17.67 8.64 -25.17
CA ASP A 241 -17.45 7.87 -26.39
C ASP A 241 -18.41 8.19 -27.55
N ALA A 242 -19.12 9.32 -27.47
CA ALA A 242 -20.04 9.76 -28.52
C ALA A 242 -19.31 10.00 -29.86
N GLY A 243 -19.87 9.48 -30.95
CA GLY A 243 -19.31 9.57 -32.30
C GLY A 243 -18.47 8.36 -32.71
N LEU A 244 -18.04 7.52 -31.76
CA LEU A 244 -17.30 6.29 -32.08
C LEU A 244 -18.13 5.30 -32.91
N GLU A 245 -19.46 5.35 -32.83
CA GLU A 245 -20.35 4.45 -33.58
C GLU A 245 -20.28 4.66 -35.09
N THR A 246 -19.76 5.82 -35.51
CA THR A 246 -19.56 6.17 -36.93
C THR A 246 -18.10 6.10 -37.35
N HIS A 247 -17.18 5.78 -36.43
CA HIS A 247 -15.76 5.75 -36.73
C HIS A 247 -15.43 4.51 -37.58
N PRO A 248 -14.77 4.64 -38.74
CA PRO A 248 -14.58 3.53 -39.70
C PRO A 248 -13.80 2.34 -39.11
N ASP A 249 -12.91 2.60 -38.15
CA ASP A 249 -12.13 1.57 -37.45
C ASP A 249 -12.83 0.95 -36.24
N VAL A 250 -14.09 1.32 -35.96
CA VAL A 250 -14.88 0.80 -34.82
C VAL A 250 -15.97 -0.14 -35.34
N ILE A 251 -15.85 -1.43 -35.02
CA ILE A 251 -16.78 -2.48 -35.48
C ILE A 251 -18.08 -2.48 -34.65
N GLY A 252 -18.04 -1.93 -33.42
CA GLY A 252 -19.22 -1.78 -32.58
C GLY A 252 -18.96 -0.95 -31.33
N VAL A 253 -19.97 -0.22 -30.86
CA VAL A 253 -19.94 0.57 -29.63
C VAL A 253 -21.06 0.12 -28.71
N HIS A 254 -20.71 -0.19 -27.47
CA HIS A 254 -21.71 -0.41 -26.43
C HIS A 254 -22.16 0.95 -25.88
N ARG A 255 -23.39 1.36 -26.18
CA ARG A 255 -23.93 2.65 -25.75
C ARG A 255 -24.92 2.47 -24.60
N TYR A 256 -24.68 3.22 -23.53
CA TYR A 256 -25.70 3.48 -22.51
C TYR A 256 -26.58 4.61 -23.03
N LEU A 257 -27.57 4.26 -23.87
CA LEU A 257 -28.49 5.24 -24.43
C LEU A 257 -29.43 5.73 -23.32
N ASP A 258 -29.52 7.04 -23.15
CA ASP A 258 -30.48 7.67 -22.23
C ASP A 258 -31.90 7.17 -22.54
N GLY A 259 -32.60 6.66 -21.51
CA GLY A 259 -33.98 6.16 -21.62
C GLY A 259 -34.13 4.64 -21.76
N ARG A 260 -33.04 3.88 -21.97
CA ARG A 260 -33.08 2.42 -21.89
C ARG A 260 -33.02 1.96 -20.43
N PRO A 261 -33.80 0.94 -20.01
CA PRO A 261 -33.72 0.41 -18.66
C PRO A 261 -32.29 -0.04 -18.32
N LEU A 262 -31.82 0.27 -17.11
CA LEU A 262 -30.51 -0.18 -16.61
C LEU A 262 -30.33 -1.71 -16.74
N ALA A 263 -31.43 -2.47 -16.62
CA ALA A 263 -31.48 -3.92 -16.79
C ALA A 263 -31.07 -4.42 -18.19
N ASP A 264 -31.10 -3.57 -19.21
CA ASP A 264 -30.62 -3.90 -20.56
C ASP A 264 -29.09 -4.03 -20.62
N PHE A 265 -28.40 -3.45 -19.63
CA PHE A 265 -26.94 -3.33 -19.63
C PHE A 265 -26.27 -3.99 -18.42
N VAL A 266 -27.00 -4.13 -17.32
CA VAL A 266 -26.54 -4.82 -16.12
C VAL A 266 -27.58 -5.82 -15.67
N TYR A 267 -27.09 -6.96 -15.22
CA TYR A 267 -27.95 -7.97 -14.61
C TYR A 267 -28.66 -7.35 -13.39
N PRO A 268 -30.01 -7.34 -13.34
CA PRO A 268 -30.77 -6.60 -12.33
C PRO A 268 -30.73 -7.25 -10.94
N GLY A 269 -30.19 -8.46 -10.81
CA GLY A 269 -29.97 -9.06 -9.50
C GLY A 269 -28.84 -8.37 -8.76
N LEU A 270 -29.01 -8.17 -7.45
CA LEU A 270 -27.94 -7.80 -6.51
C LEU A 270 -26.93 -8.96 -6.39
N ARG A 271 -26.19 -9.22 -7.47
CA ARG A 271 -25.21 -10.28 -7.59
C ARG A 271 -23.88 -9.63 -7.90
N HIS A 272 -22.97 -9.66 -6.94
CA HIS A 272 -21.57 -9.35 -7.16
C HIS A 272 -20.76 -10.65 -7.16
N PHE A 273 -19.57 -10.63 -7.75
CA PHE A 273 -18.70 -11.81 -7.87
C PHE A 273 -18.34 -12.45 -6.52
N SER A 274 -18.48 -11.72 -5.41
CA SER A 274 -18.30 -12.21 -4.05
C SER A 274 -19.59 -12.68 -3.34
N SER A 275 -20.70 -12.83 -4.07
CA SER A 275 -21.92 -13.48 -3.55
C SER A 275 -21.74 -14.99 -3.58
N GLU A 276 -20.94 -15.53 -2.67
CA GLU A 276 -20.56 -16.95 -2.59
C GLU A 276 -21.75 -17.91 -2.77
N HIS A 277 -22.87 -17.65 -2.08
CA HIS A 277 -24.13 -18.42 -2.17
C HIS A 277 -24.80 -18.48 -3.57
N LEU A 278 -24.33 -17.70 -4.55
CA LEU A 278 -24.88 -17.66 -5.91
C LEU A 278 -23.99 -18.35 -6.94
N PHE A 279 -22.74 -18.67 -6.58
CA PHE A 279 -21.75 -19.23 -7.48
C PHE A 279 -21.16 -20.56 -6.99
N ASP A 280 -21.34 -20.88 -5.70
CA ASP A 280 -20.98 -22.19 -5.15
C ASP A 280 -22.24 -23.09 -5.10
N PRO A 281 -22.32 -24.16 -5.91
CA PRO A 281 -23.51 -25.01 -6.04
C PRO A 281 -23.69 -26.03 -4.89
N ALA A 282 -23.16 -25.74 -3.70
CA ALA A 282 -23.32 -26.60 -2.53
C ALA A 282 -24.81 -26.86 -2.18
#